data_AF-A0A358IDJ9-F1
#
_entry.id   AF-A0A358IDJ9-F1
#
_cell.length_a   1.000
_cell.length_b   1.000
_cell.length_c   1.000
_cell.angle_alpha   90.00
_cell.angle_beta   90.00
_cell.angle_gamma   90.00
#
_symmetry.space_group_name_H-M   'P 1'
#
loop_
_entity.id
_entity.type
_entity.pdbx_description
1 polymer ?
#
loop_
_entity_poly.entity_id
_entity_poly.type
_entity_poly.pdbx_seq_one_letter_code
_entity_poly.pdbx_strand_id
1 'polypeptide(L)'
;MPVTEDFLAKLSKEPGVYLFRDDRNEVLYVGKANVLRTRVRSYFRRREDLSRKNQRLVGLVSDVETIVVGSESEALILEANLIKEHRPHFNILLRDDKKYPYIKVTIQEAFPRVEVTRRVVNDGSRYFGPFTSVGPMRQALDLIKRMYTVRSCRYDLPRDTPERACLDYHIGRCLAPCVGLQAETSYREMINGILRILDGDTEGIRAEIEEEMLDASASLNFEQAAKMRDIVSGLDSLAQEQRVHRAQGGSFDVVAVARDGELGAGVVLKIRSGLLLGREAQRFEKVREESDATLISSLVSRHYLSAGDLGLEDLPEYVLLSEGFEDRSLLQDILTGAAKRRVRVLVPRRGEKARLIELAERNARQ
;
A
#
# COMPACT_ATOMS: atom_id res chain seq x y z
N MET A 1 13.62 40.72 4.64
CA MET A 1 13.35 42.03 3.97
C MET A 1 12.04 41.84 3.21
N PRO A 2 11.11 42.82 3.16
CA PRO A 2 9.88 42.60 2.41
C PRO A 2 10.20 42.21 0.97
N VAL A 3 9.50 41.20 0.44
CA VAL A 3 9.67 40.72 -0.94
C VAL A 3 9.40 41.90 -1.88
N THR A 4 10.44 42.42 -2.55
CA THR A 4 10.33 43.60 -3.42
C THR A 4 9.92 43.20 -4.84
N GLU A 5 9.28 44.13 -5.58
CA GLU A 5 8.95 43.91 -6.99
C GLU A 5 10.20 43.61 -7.84
N ASP A 6 11.34 44.23 -7.50
CA ASP A 6 12.64 43.99 -8.14
C ASP A 6 13.14 42.56 -7.95
N PHE A 7 12.96 41.98 -6.76
CA PHE A 7 13.29 40.57 -6.50
C PHE A 7 12.40 39.65 -7.35
N LEU A 8 11.09 39.91 -7.34
CA LEU A 8 10.12 39.14 -8.12
C LEU A 8 10.38 39.19 -9.64
N ALA A 9 10.95 40.28 -10.14
CA ALA A 9 11.32 40.43 -11.54
C ALA A 9 12.53 39.57 -11.95
N LYS A 10 13.46 39.32 -11.01
CA LYS A 10 14.71 38.57 -11.21
C LYS A 10 14.55 37.04 -11.11
N LEU A 11 13.39 36.55 -10.68
CA LEU A 11 13.12 35.12 -10.60
C LEU A 11 13.26 34.42 -11.97
N SER A 12 13.78 33.19 -11.95
CA SER A 12 13.97 32.39 -13.17
C SER A 12 12.62 32.09 -13.83
N LYS A 13 12.65 31.93 -15.16
CA LYS A 13 11.51 31.44 -15.95
C LYS A 13 11.54 29.92 -16.12
N GLU A 14 12.49 29.24 -15.49
CA GLU A 14 12.65 27.79 -15.52
C GLU A 14 11.72 27.10 -14.50
N PRO A 15 11.49 25.78 -14.67
CA PRO A 15 10.78 24.98 -13.69
C PRO A 15 11.58 24.85 -12.39
N GLY A 16 10.88 24.74 -11.27
CA GLY A 16 11.52 24.70 -9.96
C GLY A 16 10.54 24.59 -8.81
N VAL A 17 11.12 24.55 -7.61
CA VAL A 17 10.41 24.59 -6.33
C VAL A 17 10.70 25.92 -5.64
N TYR A 18 9.70 26.52 -5.02
CA TYR A 18 9.83 27.71 -4.20
C TYR A 18 9.43 27.44 -2.76
N LEU A 19 10.13 28.09 -1.83
CA LEU A 19 9.90 28.00 -0.39
C LEU A 19 9.65 29.40 0.15
N PHE A 20 8.54 29.58 0.87
CA PHE A 20 8.26 30.81 1.60
C PHE A 20 8.68 30.66 3.04
N ARG A 21 9.43 31.64 3.55
CA ARG A 21 9.97 31.65 4.90
C ARG A 21 9.45 32.85 5.70
N ASP A 22 9.35 32.68 7.02
CA ASP A 22 9.05 33.77 7.95
C ASP A 22 10.30 34.58 8.33
N ASP A 23 10.15 35.52 9.26
CA ASP A 23 11.22 36.36 9.79
C ASP A 23 12.25 35.59 10.64
N ARG A 24 11.91 34.36 11.05
CA ARG A 24 12.76 33.41 11.80
C ARG A 24 13.39 32.37 10.91
N ASN A 25 13.26 32.50 9.59
CA ASN A 25 13.77 31.57 8.59
C ASN A 25 13.07 30.18 8.58
N GLU A 26 11.91 30.03 9.24
CA GLU A 26 11.11 28.80 9.20
C GLU A 26 10.34 28.68 7.87
N VAL A 27 10.30 27.48 7.29
CA VAL A 27 9.57 27.23 6.04
C VAL A 27 8.07 27.20 6.32
N LEU A 28 7.35 28.22 5.83
CA LEU A 28 5.91 28.36 5.95
C LEU A 28 5.16 27.56 4.89
N TYR A 29 5.69 27.55 3.66
CA TYR A 29 5.08 26.91 2.51
C TYR A 29 6.12 26.47 1.49
N VAL A 30 5.88 25.34 0.82
CA VAL A 30 6.65 24.80 -0.31
C VAL A 30 5.67 24.58 -1.45
N GLY A 31 6.06 24.98 -2.68
CA GLY A 31 5.29 24.67 -3.87
C GLY A 31 6.17 24.54 -5.12
N LYS A 32 5.68 23.83 -6.13
CA LYS A 32 6.34 23.73 -7.45
C LYS A 32 5.79 24.72 -8.47
N ALA A 33 6.57 25.00 -9.51
CA ALA A 33 6.18 25.85 -10.63
C ALA A 33 6.87 25.44 -11.94
N ASN A 34 6.14 25.49 -13.05
CA ASN A 34 6.72 25.33 -14.40
C ASN A 34 7.49 26.57 -14.82
N VAL A 35 7.07 27.73 -14.30
CA VAL A 35 7.74 29.03 -14.46
C VAL A 35 7.73 29.70 -13.10
N LEU A 36 8.85 29.58 -12.37
CA LEU A 36 9.02 30.12 -11.00
C LEU A 36 8.56 31.58 -10.89
N ARG A 37 9.03 32.43 -11.80
CA ARG A 37 8.67 33.86 -11.83
C ARG A 37 7.17 34.10 -11.90
N THR A 38 6.45 33.37 -12.75
CA THR A 38 5.01 33.57 -12.93
C THR A 38 4.25 33.11 -11.69
N ARG A 39 4.61 31.95 -11.14
CA ARG A 39 3.92 31.33 -10.01
C ARG A 39 4.17 32.09 -8.70
N VAL A 40 5.41 32.43 -8.39
CA VAL A 40 5.71 33.19 -7.17
C VAL A 40 5.02 34.56 -7.20
N ARG A 41 5.03 35.25 -8.36
CA ARG A 41 4.35 36.54 -8.52
C ARG A 41 2.83 36.46 -8.32
N SER A 42 2.19 35.32 -8.55
CA SER A 42 0.73 35.23 -8.36
C SER A 42 0.32 35.37 -6.88
N TYR A 43 1.21 35.06 -5.93
CA TYR A 43 0.95 35.23 -4.50
C TYR A 43 1.02 36.70 -4.05
N PHE A 44 1.74 37.55 -4.78
CA PHE A 44 1.92 38.97 -4.45
C PHE A 44 1.03 39.89 -5.29
N ARG A 45 -0.10 39.37 -5.82
CA ARG A 45 -1.16 40.16 -6.46
C ARG A 45 -2.04 40.85 -5.41
N ARG A 46 -3.02 41.63 -5.85
CA ARG A 46 -3.97 42.31 -4.96
C ARG A 46 -4.63 41.31 -4.01
N ARG A 47 -4.80 41.71 -2.74
CA ARG A 47 -5.35 40.85 -1.69
C ARG A 47 -6.73 40.27 -2.04
N GLU A 48 -7.57 41.03 -2.73
CA GLU A 48 -8.90 40.56 -3.15
C GLU A 48 -8.86 39.36 -4.10
N ASP A 49 -7.77 39.17 -4.84
CA ASP A 49 -7.59 38.10 -5.82
C ASP A 49 -7.03 36.80 -5.20
N LEU A 50 -6.71 36.81 -3.90
CA LEU A 50 -6.10 35.70 -3.17
C LEU A 50 -7.09 34.99 -2.25
N SER A 51 -6.95 33.67 -2.09
CA SER A 51 -7.67 32.92 -1.04
C SER A 51 -7.28 33.42 0.36
N ARG A 52 -8.14 33.24 1.37
CA ARG A 52 -7.84 33.72 2.74
C ARG A 52 -6.59 33.04 3.31
N LYS A 53 -6.38 31.76 3.01
CA LYS A 53 -5.11 31.06 3.27
C LYS A 53 -3.92 31.80 2.68
N ASN A 54 -3.96 32.13 1.38
CA ASN A 54 -2.86 32.81 0.70
C ASN A 54 -2.65 34.24 1.23
N GLN A 55 -3.71 34.95 1.57
CA GLN A 55 -3.62 36.27 2.21
C GLN A 55 -2.88 36.20 3.56
N ARG A 56 -3.17 35.18 4.38
CA ARG A 56 -2.48 34.93 5.65
C ARG A 56 -1.02 34.52 5.44
N LEU A 57 -0.77 33.58 4.53
CA LEU A 57 0.57 33.12 4.18
C LEU A 57 1.45 34.30 3.79
N VAL A 58 1.03 35.08 2.78
CA VAL A 58 1.79 36.22 2.24
C VAL A 58 2.03 37.29 3.29
N GLY A 59 1.10 37.47 4.24
CA GLY A 59 1.29 38.40 5.36
C GLY A 59 2.40 38.01 6.35
N LEU A 60 2.85 36.75 6.36
CA LEU A 60 3.92 36.24 7.21
C LEU A 60 5.24 36.03 6.45
N VAL A 61 5.23 36.06 5.12
CA VAL A 61 6.43 35.81 4.31
C VAL A 61 7.41 36.97 4.46
N SER A 62 8.62 36.65 4.90
CA SER A 62 9.75 37.58 5.01
C SER A 62 10.88 37.28 4.04
N ASP A 63 10.90 36.07 3.45
CA ASP A 63 11.86 35.66 2.43
C ASP A 63 11.30 34.58 1.49
N VAL A 64 11.84 34.52 0.27
CA VAL A 64 11.46 33.54 -0.76
C VAL A 64 12.70 32.91 -1.35
N GLU A 65 12.81 31.59 -1.21
CA GLU A 65 13.88 30.78 -1.78
C GLU A 65 13.36 30.04 -3.02
N THR A 66 14.19 29.88 -4.05
CA THR A 66 13.83 29.08 -5.24
C THR A 66 14.94 28.13 -5.64
N ILE A 67 14.58 26.89 -5.96
CA ILE A 67 15.46 25.85 -6.47
C ILE A 67 15.03 25.55 -7.91
N VAL A 68 15.89 25.88 -8.86
CA VAL A 68 15.69 25.55 -10.28
C VAL A 68 16.03 24.08 -10.52
N VAL A 69 15.24 23.40 -11.34
CA VAL A 69 15.46 21.99 -11.72
C VAL A 69 15.42 21.83 -13.24
N GLY A 70 15.89 20.68 -13.74
CA GLY A 70 15.97 20.42 -15.18
C GLY A 70 14.64 20.05 -15.82
N SER A 71 13.64 19.61 -15.04
CA SER A 71 12.33 19.23 -15.56
C SER A 71 11.19 19.44 -14.57
N GLU A 72 9.97 19.51 -15.10
CA GLU A 72 8.74 19.57 -14.29
C GLU A 72 8.60 18.34 -13.37
N SER A 73 9.02 17.16 -13.84
CA SER A 73 9.02 15.92 -13.06
C SER A 73 9.94 16.00 -11.84
N GLU A 74 11.14 16.55 -12.01
CA GLU A 74 12.07 16.80 -10.91
C GLU A 74 11.49 17.80 -9.91
N ALA A 75 10.79 18.83 -10.39
CA ALA A 75 10.16 19.84 -9.51
C ALA A 75 9.09 19.20 -8.63
N LEU A 76 8.26 18.31 -9.21
CA LEU A 76 7.23 17.58 -8.47
C LEU A 76 7.82 16.65 -7.41
N ILE A 77 8.89 15.91 -7.73
CA ILE A 77 9.56 15.01 -6.78
C ILE A 77 10.23 15.81 -5.65
N LEU A 78 10.94 16.88 -6.00
CA LEU A 78 11.64 17.72 -5.04
C LEU A 78 10.66 18.42 -4.08
N GLU A 79 9.53 18.91 -4.57
CA GLU A 79 8.47 19.49 -3.76
C GLU A 79 7.96 18.49 -2.71
N ALA A 80 7.62 17.27 -3.13
CA ALA A 80 7.12 16.24 -2.22
C ALA A 80 8.13 15.93 -1.10
N ASN A 81 9.42 15.86 -1.45
CA ASN A 81 10.50 15.64 -0.50
C ASN A 81 10.65 16.80 0.49
N LEU A 82 10.63 18.05 0.01
CA LEU A 82 10.74 19.25 0.86
C LEU A 82 9.53 19.45 1.78
N ILE A 83 8.31 19.10 1.33
CA ILE A 83 7.12 19.10 2.19
C ILE A 83 7.26 18.06 3.30
N LYS A 84 7.79 16.87 2.98
CA LYS A 84 8.02 15.80 3.97
C LYS A 84 9.10 16.18 4.99
N GLU A 85 10.16 16.84 4.54
CA GLU A 85 11.29 17.29 5.36
C GLU A 85 10.89 18.43 6.30
N HIS A 86 10.36 19.52 5.74
CA HIS A 86 10.10 20.74 6.52
C HIS A 86 8.74 20.75 7.21
N ARG A 87 7.80 19.92 6.76
CA ARG A 87 6.39 19.89 7.23
C ARG A 87 5.79 21.30 7.40
N PRO A 88 5.79 22.13 6.33
CA PRO A 88 5.46 23.55 6.45
C PRO A 88 4.02 23.76 6.93
N HIS A 89 3.81 24.79 7.77
CA HIS A 89 2.53 25.04 8.44
C HIS A 89 1.34 25.24 7.47
N PHE A 90 1.59 25.82 6.30
CA PHE A 90 0.59 26.12 5.28
C PHE A 90 0.50 25.04 4.19
N ASN A 91 1.39 24.05 4.17
CA ASN A 91 1.19 22.86 3.35
C ASN A 91 0.23 21.91 4.06
N ILE A 92 -0.49 21.11 3.27
CA ILE A 92 -1.38 20.10 3.81
C ILE A 92 -0.51 18.94 4.31
N LEU A 93 -0.52 18.71 5.62
CA LEU A 93 0.28 17.67 6.26
C LEU A 93 -0.53 16.39 6.42
N LEU A 94 0.07 15.27 6.00
CA LEU A 94 -0.53 13.95 6.07
C LEU A 94 -0.01 13.21 7.33
N ARG A 95 -0.90 12.65 8.15
CA ARG A 95 -0.55 11.79 9.31
C ARG A 95 -0.61 10.32 8.92
N ASP A 96 0.43 9.54 9.25
CA ASP A 96 0.47 8.09 8.97
C ASP A 96 -0.42 7.31 9.96
N ASP A 97 -1.21 6.35 9.47
CA ASP A 97 -1.97 5.39 10.29
C ASP A 97 -1.68 3.91 9.89
N LYS A 98 -2.07 2.98 10.76
CA LYS A 98 -1.62 1.58 10.96
C LYS A 98 -1.34 0.69 9.73
N LYS A 99 -0.26 -0.12 9.82
CA LYS A 99 0.14 -1.17 8.85
C LYS A 99 -0.72 -2.44 8.95
N TYR A 100 -1.16 -2.97 7.81
CA TYR A 100 -1.94 -4.22 7.70
C TYR A 100 -1.10 -5.48 7.96
N PRO A 101 -1.72 -6.58 8.44
CA PRO A 101 -1.04 -7.86 8.62
C PRO A 101 -0.91 -8.65 7.31
N TYR A 102 0.16 -9.43 7.23
CA TYR A 102 0.58 -10.31 6.16
C TYR A 102 0.86 -11.69 6.75
N ILE A 103 0.71 -12.75 5.95
CA ILE A 103 1.28 -14.06 6.21
C ILE A 103 2.66 -14.11 5.54
N LYS A 104 3.71 -14.37 6.30
CA LYS A 104 5.09 -14.51 5.85
C LYS A 104 5.48 -15.97 5.86
N VAL A 105 6.09 -16.45 4.78
CA VAL A 105 6.66 -17.79 4.65
C VAL A 105 8.16 -17.70 4.44
N THR A 106 8.97 -18.22 5.38
CA THR A 106 10.43 -18.11 5.35
C THR A 106 11.10 -19.18 4.50
N ILE A 107 10.85 -19.13 3.19
CA ILE A 107 11.32 -20.14 2.21
C ILE A 107 12.84 -20.33 2.13
N GLN A 108 13.61 -19.37 2.64
CA GLN A 108 15.06 -19.41 2.72
C GLN A 108 15.60 -20.36 3.80
N GLU A 109 14.76 -20.74 4.77
CA GLU A 109 15.15 -21.68 5.82
C GLU A 109 15.03 -23.13 5.32
N ALA A 110 15.86 -24.03 5.85
CA ALA A 110 15.72 -25.47 5.58
C ALA A 110 14.33 -25.99 6.00
N PHE A 111 13.82 -25.47 7.13
CA PHE A 111 12.47 -25.71 7.62
C PHE A 111 11.69 -24.39 7.70
N PRO A 112 11.03 -23.96 6.61
CA PRO A 112 10.29 -22.70 6.57
C PRO A 112 9.21 -22.57 7.65
N ARG A 113 9.00 -21.33 8.10
CA ARG A 113 7.95 -20.94 9.06
C ARG A 113 6.83 -20.20 8.35
N VAL A 114 5.62 -20.28 8.88
CA VAL A 114 4.45 -19.51 8.44
C VAL A 114 4.01 -18.60 9.57
N GLU A 115 4.21 -17.29 9.44
CA GLU A 115 4.05 -16.32 10.52
C GLU A 115 3.18 -15.13 10.11
N VAL A 116 2.60 -14.42 11.08
CA VAL A 116 1.90 -13.16 10.82
C VAL A 116 2.83 -11.97 11.10
N THR A 117 2.99 -11.08 10.13
CA THR A 117 3.80 -9.86 10.26
C THR A 117 3.06 -8.63 9.76
N ARG A 118 3.39 -7.44 10.27
CA ARG A 118 2.92 -6.15 9.72
C ARG A 118 4.03 -5.39 8.98
N ARG A 119 5.18 -6.04 8.80
CA ARG A 119 6.37 -5.51 8.15
C ARG A 119 6.74 -6.45 7.03
N VAL A 120 6.77 -5.92 5.81
CA VAL A 120 7.38 -6.56 4.66
C VAL A 120 8.81 -6.04 4.59
N VAL A 121 9.77 -6.95 4.50
CA VAL A 121 11.20 -6.65 4.35
C VAL A 121 11.73 -7.53 3.22
N ASN A 122 12.73 -7.03 2.48
CA ASN A 122 13.36 -7.79 1.39
C ASN A 122 14.38 -8.79 1.95
N ASP A 123 13.88 -9.83 2.61
CA ASP A 123 14.67 -10.89 3.26
C ASP A 123 14.59 -12.25 2.55
N GLY A 124 14.08 -12.24 1.30
CA GLY A 124 13.87 -13.45 0.50
C GLY A 124 12.68 -14.31 0.94
N SER A 125 11.92 -13.91 1.97
CA SER A 125 10.68 -14.58 2.34
C SER A 125 9.54 -14.27 1.37
N ARG A 126 8.55 -15.15 1.31
CA ARG A 126 7.31 -14.92 0.56
C ARG A 126 6.29 -14.26 1.49
N TYR A 127 5.64 -13.21 1.03
CA TYR A 127 4.63 -12.48 1.80
C TYR A 127 3.29 -12.57 1.07
N PHE A 128 2.23 -12.85 1.83
CA PHE A 128 0.87 -13.05 1.36
C PHE A 128 -0.08 -12.11 2.12
N GLY A 129 -0.94 -11.41 1.39
CA GLY A 129 -1.74 -10.27 1.87
C GLY A 129 -1.29 -8.96 1.21
N PRO A 130 -1.77 -7.77 1.65
CA PRO A 130 -2.79 -7.37 2.58
C PRO A 130 -3.87 -8.29 3.07
N PHE A 131 -3.95 -8.61 4.37
CA PHE A 131 -5.25 -9.01 4.91
C PHE A 131 -5.99 -7.77 5.42
N THR A 132 -7.04 -7.38 4.69
CA THR A 132 -7.89 -6.19 4.95
C THR A 132 -8.62 -6.25 6.29
N SER A 133 -8.83 -7.46 6.79
CA SER A 133 -9.30 -7.75 8.14
C SER A 133 -8.64 -9.01 8.67
N VAL A 134 -8.65 -9.18 9.99
CA VAL A 134 -8.04 -10.34 10.66
C VAL A 134 -8.82 -11.64 10.37
N GLY A 135 -10.07 -11.55 9.91
CA GLY A 135 -10.96 -12.70 9.65
C GLY A 135 -10.45 -13.64 8.56
N PRO A 136 -10.36 -13.20 7.29
CA PRO A 136 -9.87 -14.02 6.17
C PRO A 136 -8.45 -14.54 6.41
N MET A 137 -7.59 -13.74 7.04
CA MET A 137 -6.24 -14.18 7.44
C MET A 137 -6.29 -15.38 8.39
N ARG A 138 -7.16 -15.32 9.40
CA ARG A 138 -7.34 -16.42 10.35
C ARG A 138 -7.93 -17.63 9.66
N GLN A 139 -8.89 -17.46 8.75
CA GLN A 139 -9.46 -18.58 7.98
C GLN A 139 -8.40 -19.29 7.14
N ALA A 140 -7.57 -18.55 6.41
CA ALA A 140 -6.46 -19.12 5.65
C ALA A 140 -5.46 -19.86 6.55
N LEU A 141 -5.07 -19.26 7.68
CA LEU A 141 -4.16 -19.89 8.64
C LEU A 141 -4.78 -21.13 9.32
N ASP A 142 -6.07 -21.11 9.62
CA ASP A 142 -6.76 -22.23 10.25
C ASP A 142 -6.93 -23.38 9.28
N LEU A 143 -7.16 -23.11 7.99
CA LEU A 143 -7.14 -24.15 6.95
C LEU A 143 -5.76 -24.79 6.84
N ILE A 144 -4.71 -23.98 6.76
CA ILE A 144 -3.31 -24.47 6.70
C ILE A 144 -3.02 -25.36 7.91
N LYS A 145 -3.41 -24.96 9.12
CA LYS A 145 -3.19 -25.74 10.34
C LYS A 145 -3.98 -27.06 10.41
N ARG A 146 -5.09 -27.17 9.67
CA ARG A 146 -5.87 -28.43 9.59
C ARG A 146 -5.24 -29.43 8.63
N MET A 147 -4.58 -28.95 7.58
CA MET A 147 -3.97 -29.77 6.54
C MET A 147 -2.51 -30.11 6.84
N TYR A 148 -1.80 -29.21 7.51
CA TYR A 148 -0.34 -29.26 7.62
C TYR A 148 0.15 -28.95 9.03
N THR A 149 1.27 -29.58 9.40
CA THR A 149 1.88 -29.56 10.74
C THR A 149 3.12 -28.67 10.77
N VAL A 150 2.92 -27.39 10.39
CA VAL A 150 3.99 -26.38 10.32
C VAL A 150 4.56 -26.10 11.71
N ARG A 151 5.90 -26.03 11.80
CA ARG A 151 6.57 -25.71 13.06
C ARG A 151 6.22 -24.31 13.55
N SER A 152 5.99 -24.18 14.86
CA SER A 152 5.79 -22.89 15.55
C SER A 152 7.07 -22.39 16.24
N CYS A 153 8.08 -23.26 16.37
CA CYS A 153 9.30 -22.99 17.11
C CYS A 153 10.25 -22.04 16.35
N ARG A 154 11.09 -21.32 17.11
CA ARG A 154 12.03 -20.33 16.56
C ARG A 154 13.45 -20.86 16.33
N TYR A 155 13.67 -22.15 16.53
CA TYR A 155 14.97 -22.80 16.33
C TYR A 155 15.51 -22.59 14.91
N ASP A 156 16.81 -22.36 14.77
CA ASP A 156 17.55 -22.36 13.51
C ASP A 156 17.85 -23.81 13.09
N LEU A 157 16.90 -24.46 12.42
CA LEU A 157 17.06 -25.86 12.01
C LEU A 157 17.77 -25.96 10.65
N PRO A 158 18.68 -26.94 10.47
CA PRO A 158 18.98 -28.06 11.37
C PRO A 158 20.08 -27.80 12.41
N ARG A 159 20.56 -26.56 12.59
CA ARG A 159 21.68 -26.26 13.51
C ARG A 159 21.31 -26.44 14.99
N ASP A 160 20.13 -25.99 15.38
CA ASP A 160 19.58 -26.16 16.72
C ASP A 160 18.96 -27.55 16.87
N THR A 161 19.57 -28.43 17.66
CA THR A 161 19.08 -29.80 17.87
C THR A 161 18.67 -30.03 19.33
N PRO A 162 17.46 -29.61 19.73
CA PRO A 162 16.96 -29.89 21.08
C PRO A 162 16.87 -31.40 21.32
N GLU A 163 17.10 -31.85 22.56
CA GLU A 163 17.10 -33.29 22.90
C GLU A 163 15.70 -33.94 22.86
N ARG A 164 14.64 -33.15 23.01
CA ARG A 164 13.27 -33.67 23.12
C ARG A 164 12.31 -32.86 22.26
N ALA A 165 11.32 -33.55 21.71
CA ALA A 165 10.21 -32.93 20.99
C ALA A 165 9.33 -32.11 21.95
N CYS A 166 8.76 -31.02 21.44
CA CYS A 166 7.91 -30.13 22.24
C CYS A 166 6.45 -30.62 22.29
N LEU A 167 5.62 -29.88 23.04
CA LEU A 167 4.19 -30.17 23.15
C LEU A 167 3.49 -30.26 21.78
N ASP A 168 3.83 -29.38 20.83
CA ASP A 168 3.20 -29.37 19.50
C ASP A 168 3.36 -30.70 18.76
N TYR A 169 4.45 -31.43 19.00
CA TYR A 169 4.60 -32.79 18.49
C TYR A 169 3.65 -33.78 19.16
N HIS A 170 3.63 -33.78 20.49
CA HIS A 170 2.79 -34.70 21.26
C HIS A 170 1.29 -34.50 21.04
N ILE A 171 0.86 -33.31 20.60
CA ILE A 171 -0.53 -33.01 20.23
C ILE A 171 -0.77 -33.01 18.71
N GLY A 172 0.19 -33.46 17.90
CA GLY A 172 0.03 -33.64 16.45
C GLY A 172 0.02 -32.37 15.60
N ARG A 173 0.49 -31.23 16.13
CA ARG A 173 0.62 -29.95 15.41
C ARG A 173 1.97 -29.77 14.69
N CYS A 174 2.94 -30.62 14.98
CA CYS A 174 4.26 -30.61 14.35
C CYS A 174 4.79 -32.05 14.26
N LEU A 175 5.53 -32.41 13.22
CA LEU A 175 6.20 -33.73 13.14
C LEU A 175 7.64 -33.72 13.68
N ALA A 176 7.96 -32.69 14.48
CA ALA A 176 9.23 -32.53 15.18
C ALA A 176 10.50 -32.65 14.29
N PRO A 177 10.63 -31.83 13.24
CA PRO A 177 11.87 -31.77 12.46
C PRO A 177 13.09 -31.39 13.32
N CYS A 178 12.88 -30.71 14.46
CA CYS A 178 13.96 -30.30 15.37
C CYS A 178 14.70 -31.45 16.04
N VAL A 179 14.10 -32.64 16.12
CA VAL A 179 14.73 -33.88 16.61
C VAL A 179 14.96 -34.88 15.48
N GLY A 180 14.85 -34.44 14.22
CA GLY A 180 15.08 -35.30 13.04
C GLY A 180 13.96 -36.29 12.73
N LEU A 181 12.78 -36.17 13.35
CA LEU A 181 11.65 -37.07 13.09
C LEU A 181 10.92 -36.81 11.76
N GLN A 182 11.23 -35.68 11.10
CA GLN A 182 10.74 -35.35 9.77
C GLN A 182 11.90 -34.91 8.88
N ALA A 183 11.99 -35.51 7.69
CA ALA A 183 12.99 -35.15 6.70
C ALA A 183 12.72 -33.76 6.10
N GLU A 184 13.79 -33.03 5.77
CA GLU A 184 13.71 -31.70 5.13
C GLU A 184 12.90 -31.74 3.83
N THR A 185 13.07 -32.78 3.01
CA THR A 185 12.36 -32.95 1.72
C THR A 185 10.85 -33.02 1.90
N SER A 186 10.39 -33.88 2.81
CA SER A 186 8.97 -34.00 3.16
C SER A 186 8.40 -32.71 3.75
N TYR A 187 9.18 -32.01 4.60
CA TYR A 187 8.75 -30.70 5.12
C TYR A 187 8.63 -29.66 4.00
N ARG A 188 9.54 -29.67 3.02
CA ARG A 188 9.51 -28.74 1.88
C ARG A 188 8.34 -29.02 0.94
N GLU A 189 7.97 -30.27 0.71
CA GLU A 189 6.76 -30.65 -0.04
C GLU A 189 5.49 -30.10 0.63
N MET A 190 5.40 -30.25 1.96
CA MET A 190 4.32 -29.67 2.77
C MET A 190 4.27 -28.14 2.62
N ILE A 191 5.42 -27.45 2.67
CA ILE A 191 5.49 -26.00 2.45
C ILE A 191 5.05 -25.62 1.04
N ASN A 192 5.42 -26.37 0.01
CA ASN A 192 4.98 -26.12 -1.36
C ASN A 192 3.45 -26.22 -1.49
N GLY A 193 2.82 -27.20 -0.82
CA GLY A 193 1.37 -27.29 -0.72
C GLY A 193 0.74 -26.04 -0.09
N ILE A 194 1.34 -25.51 0.98
CA ILE A 194 0.90 -24.26 1.61
C ILE A 194 1.04 -23.07 0.66
N LEU A 195 2.17 -22.96 -0.05
CA LEU A 195 2.39 -21.89 -1.03
C LEU A 195 1.32 -21.92 -2.14
N ARG A 196 0.96 -23.10 -2.66
CA ARG A 196 -0.12 -23.25 -3.65
C ARG A 196 -1.47 -22.76 -3.14
N ILE A 197 -1.84 -23.11 -1.90
CA ILE A 197 -3.07 -22.61 -1.27
C ILE A 197 -3.05 -21.07 -1.16
N LEU A 198 -1.92 -20.52 -0.70
CA LEU A 198 -1.77 -19.07 -0.52
C LEU A 198 -1.69 -18.31 -1.85
N ASP A 199 -1.14 -18.91 -2.91
CA ASP A 199 -1.12 -18.38 -4.29
C ASP A 199 -2.49 -18.54 -5.00
N GLY A 200 -3.42 -19.30 -4.40
CA GLY A 200 -4.77 -19.50 -4.91
C GLY A 200 -4.89 -20.54 -6.03
N ASP A 201 -3.98 -21.51 -6.04
CA ASP A 201 -4.06 -22.72 -6.84
C ASP A 201 -4.66 -23.85 -5.99
N THR A 202 -5.98 -23.81 -5.81
CA THR A 202 -6.71 -24.72 -4.92
C THR A 202 -7.45 -25.84 -5.64
N GLU A 203 -7.58 -25.80 -6.97
CA GLU A 203 -8.40 -26.76 -7.71
C GLU A 203 -7.85 -28.19 -7.67
N GLY A 204 -6.53 -28.34 -7.85
CA GLY A 204 -5.87 -29.66 -7.78
C GLY A 204 -5.94 -30.26 -6.37
N ILE A 205 -5.59 -29.46 -5.36
CA ILE A 205 -5.62 -29.89 -3.95
C ILE A 205 -7.05 -30.24 -3.51
N ARG A 206 -8.05 -29.49 -3.98
CA ARG A 206 -9.45 -29.77 -3.69
C ARG A 206 -9.87 -31.14 -4.20
N ALA A 207 -9.52 -31.48 -5.45
CA ALA A 207 -9.87 -32.76 -6.06
C ALA A 207 -9.25 -33.93 -5.30
N GLU A 208 -7.97 -33.82 -4.91
CA GLU A 208 -7.27 -34.83 -4.12
C GLU A 208 -7.96 -35.07 -2.76
N ILE A 209 -8.28 -34.01 -2.01
CA ILE A 209 -8.94 -34.14 -0.70
C ILE A 209 -10.39 -34.66 -0.83
N GLU A 210 -11.08 -34.34 -1.92
CA GLU A 210 -12.43 -34.85 -2.18
C GLU A 210 -12.41 -36.36 -2.49
N GLU A 211 -11.41 -36.85 -3.22
CA GLU A 211 -11.21 -38.28 -3.45
C GLU A 211 -10.91 -39.01 -2.13
N GLU A 212 -9.97 -38.50 -1.33
CA GLU A 212 -9.66 -39.08 -0.01
C GLU A 212 -10.87 -39.10 0.93
N MET A 213 -11.74 -38.07 0.86
CA MET A 213 -12.99 -38.02 1.62
C MET A 213 -13.95 -39.13 1.21
N LEU A 214 -14.09 -39.39 -0.09
CA LEU A 214 -14.96 -40.44 -0.62
C LEU A 214 -14.44 -41.83 -0.23
N ASP A 215 -13.14 -42.05 -0.29
CA ASP A 215 -12.50 -43.30 0.12
C ASP A 215 -12.66 -43.56 1.63
N ALA A 216 -12.48 -42.54 2.46
CA ALA A 216 -12.71 -42.63 3.89
C ALA A 216 -14.19 -42.95 4.21
N SER A 217 -15.13 -42.35 3.48
CA SER A 217 -16.56 -42.62 3.61
C SER A 217 -16.91 -44.06 3.20
N ALA A 218 -16.37 -44.53 2.07
CA ALA A 218 -16.54 -45.90 1.59
C ALA A 218 -15.99 -46.93 2.59
N SER A 219 -14.91 -46.57 3.30
CA SER A 219 -14.29 -47.38 4.36
C SER A 219 -14.99 -47.25 5.72
N LEU A 220 -16.14 -46.57 5.82
CA LEU A 220 -16.89 -46.29 7.05
C LEU A 220 -16.11 -45.47 8.12
N ASN A 221 -15.05 -44.77 7.70
CA ASN A 221 -14.25 -43.87 8.55
C ASN A 221 -14.83 -42.45 8.57
N PHE A 222 -16.03 -42.31 9.15
CA PHE A 222 -16.80 -41.06 9.11
C PHE A 222 -16.10 -39.85 9.76
N GLU A 223 -15.29 -40.07 10.80
CA GLU A 223 -14.52 -38.98 11.42
C GLU A 223 -13.49 -38.38 10.46
N GLN A 224 -12.82 -39.24 9.69
CA GLN A 224 -11.83 -38.80 8.70
C GLN A 224 -12.51 -38.12 7.52
N ALA A 225 -13.61 -38.70 7.03
CA ALA A 225 -14.42 -38.08 5.98
C ALA A 225 -14.96 -36.70 6.41
N ALA A 226 -15.39 -36.54 7.66
CA ALA A 226 -15.85 -35.26 8.19
C ALA A 226 -14.73 -34.21 8.24
N LYS A 227 -13.51 -34.58 8.64
CA LYS A 227 -12.34 -33.69 8.61
C LYS A 227 -12.04 -33.21 7.19
N MET A 228 -12.06 -34.12 6.22
CA MET A 228 -11.78 -33.81 4.81
C MET A 228 -12.87 -32.93 4.19
N ARG A 229 -14.14 -33.20 4.48
CA ARG A 229 -15.27 -32.34 4.11
C ARG A 229 -15.08 -30.91 4.61
N ASP A 230 -14.68 -30.75 5.87
CA ASP A 230 -14.45 -29.42 6.46
C ASP A 230 -13.28 -28.69 5.78
N ILE A 231 -12.25 -29.43 5.34
CA ILE A 231 -11.13 -28.89 4.53
C ILE A 231 -11.63 -28.43 3.16
N VAL A 232 -12.41 -29.25 2.45
CA VAL A 232 -13.00 -28.90 1.15
C VAL A 232 -13.86 -27.64 1.26
N SER A 233 -14.72 -27.54 2.28
CA SER A 233 -15.54 -26.35 2.51
C SER A 233 -14.70 -25.09 2.78
N GLY A 234 -13.58 -25.24 3.49
CA GLY A 234 -12.61 -24.15 3.70
C GLY A 234 -11.91 -23.72 2.41
N LEU A 235 -11.50 -24.67 1.56
CA LEU A 235 -10.92 -24.40 0.24
C LEU A 235 -11.92 -23.69 -0.68
N ASP A 236 -13.18 -24.11 -0.70
CA ASP A 236 -14.24 -23.50 -1.49
C ASP A 236 -14.50 -22.04 -1.07
N SER A 237 -14.50 -21.78 0.25
CA SER A 237 -14.68 -20.43 0.79
C SER A 237 -13.53 -19.50 0.38
N LEU A 238 -12.28 -19.97 0.50
CA LEU A 238 -11.10 -19.20 0.07
C LEU A 238 -11.08 -18.98 -1.46
N ALA A 239 -11.41 -20.01 -2.24
CA ALA A 239 -11.47 -19.93 -3.69
C ALA A 239 -12.59 -19.00 -4.17
N GLN A 240 -13.73 -18.98 -3.50
CA GLN A 240 -14.84 -18.08 -3.81
C GLN A 240 -14.45 -16.61 -3.56
N GLU A 241 -13.82 -16.31 -2.41
CA GLU A 241 -13.27 -14.98 -2.17
C GLU A 241 -12.27 -14.61 -3.27
N GLN A 242 -11.26 -15.47 -3.53
CA GLN A 242 -10.24 -15.22 -4.55
C GLN A 242 -10.78 -15.14 -5.99
N ARG A 243 -11.85 -15.85 -6.36
CA ARG A 243 -12.47 -15.80 -7.70
C ARG A 243 -13.29 -14.53 -7.91
N VAL A 244 -14.03 -14.08 -6.90
CA VAL A 244 -14.69 -12.76 -6.92
C VAL A 244 -13.66 -11.65 -7.12
N HIS A 245 -12.46 -11.83 -6.56
CA HIS A 245 -11.31 -10.95 -6.77
C HIS A 245 -10.70 -11.13 -8.19
N ARG A 246 -10.37 -12.35 -8.66
CA ARG A 246 -9.75 -12.59 -9.98
C ARG A 246 -10.63 -12.22 -11.18
N ALA A 247 -11.95 -12.38 -11.10
CA ALA A 247 -12.87 -12.01 -12.19
C ALA A 247 -12.91 -10.49 -12.46
N GLN A 248 -12.43 -9.67 -11.52
CA GLN A 248 -12.27 -8.21 -11.64
C GLN A 248 -10.88 -7.80 -12.16
N GLY A 249 -10.21 -8.74 -12.86
CA GLY A 249 -8.79 -8.73 -13.20
C GLY A 249 -8.18 -7.37 -13.55
N GLY A 250 -7.27 -6.92 -12.68
CA GLY A 250 -6.40 -5.78 -12.94
C GLY A 250 -5.62 -5.38 -11.69
N SER A 251 -4.52 -4.68 -11.94
CA SER A 251 -3.68 -4.07 -10.92
C SER A 251 -4.03 -2.59 -10.83
N PHE A 252 -4.70 -2.19 -9.74
CA PHE A 252 -5.23 -0.85 -9.52
C PHE A 252 -4.70 -0.26 -8.22
N ASP A 253 -4.30 1.00 -8.22
CA ASP A 253 -4.31 1.80 -7.00
C ASP A 253 -5.46 2.80 -7.11
N VAL A 254 -6.39 2.75 -6.17
CA VAL A 254 -7.62 3.54 -6.18
C VAL A 254 -7.50 4.63 -5.13
N VAL A 255 -7.43 5.87 -5.60
CA VAL A 255 -7.16 7.05 -4.79
C VAL A 255 -8.43 7.89 -4.69
N ALA A 256 -8.89 8.11 -3.46
CA ALA A 256 -10.04 8.96 -3.20
C ALA A 256 -9.81 9.84 -1.98
N VAL A 257 -10.54 10.95 -1.92
CA VAL A 257 -10.52 11.89 -0.80
C VAL A 257 -11.94 12.18 -0.34
N ALA A 258 -12.09 12.49 0.93
CA ALA A 258 -13.30 13.02 1.53
C ALA A 258 -12.95 14.17 2.48
N ARG A 259 -13.88 15.11 2.66
CA ARG A 259 -13.72 16.28 3.53
C ARG A 259 -14.93 16.43 4.44
N ASP A 260 -14.67 16.85 5.68
CA ASP A 260 -15.67 17.29 6.63
C ASP A 260 -15.13 18.52 7.41
N GLY A 261 -15.65 19.69 7.08
CA GLY A 261 -15.20 20.97 7.66
C GLY A 261 -13.71 21.26 7.40
N GLU A 262 -12.93 21.34 8.49
CA GLU A 262 -11.47 21.59 8.46
C GLU A 262 -10.65 20.31 8.28
N LEU A 263 -11.29 19.13 8.36
CA LEU A 263 -10.63 17.83 8.29
C LEU A 263 -10.87 17.20 6.93
N GLY A 264 -9.84 16.54 6.42
CA GLY A 264 -9.93 15.69 5.24
C GLY A 264 -9.37 14.33 5.54
N ALA A 265 -9.77 13.35 4.75
CA ALA A 265 -9.15 12.05 4.72
C ALA A 265 -8.94 11.62 3.27
N GLY A 266 -7.78 11.04 3.02
CA GLY A 266 -7.36 10.49 1.75
C GLY A 266 -7.15 9.00 1.92
N VAL A 267 -7.59 8.21 0.94
CA VAL A 267 -7.44 6.77 0.95
C VAL A 267 -6.84 6.31 -0.37
N VAL A 268 -5.79 5.50 -0.29
CA VAL A 268 -5.26 4.72 -1.40
C VAL A 268 -5.56 3.25 -1.15
N LEU A 269 -6.43 2.65 -1.96
CA LEU A 269 -6.69 1.22 -1.95
C LEU A 269 -5.80 0.54 -3.00
N LYS A 270 -4.87 -0.30 -2.55
CA LYS A 270 -4.00 -1.10 -3.43
C LYS A 270 -4.71 -2.38 -3.79
N ILE A 271 -5.04 -2.59 -5.06
CA ILE A 271 -5.74 -3.77 -5.56
C ILE A 271 -4.86 -4.47 -6.60
N ARG A 272 -4.58 -5.76 -6.43
CA ARG A 272 -3.84 -6.55 -7.42
C ARG A 272 -4.61 -7.84 -7.71
N SER A 273 -4.82 -8.16 -8.98
CA SER A 273 -5.63 -9.31 -9.39
C SER A 273 -7.00 -9.34 -8.69
N GLY A 274 -7.56 -8.14 -8.50
CA GLY A 274 -8.79 -7.82 -7.76
C GLY A 274 -8.80 -8.08 -6.25
N LEU A 275 -7.68 -8.50 -5.65
CA LEU A 275 -7.49 -8.59 -4.21
C LEU A 275 -7.09 -7.22 -3.65
N LEU A 276 -7.73 -6.75 -2.57
CA LEU A 276 -7.34 -5.53 -1.88
C LEU A 276 -6.07 -5.78 -1.04
N LEU A 277 -4.92 -5.56 -1.66
CA LEU A 277 -3.57 -5.58 -1.08
C LEU A 277 -3.27 -4.36 -0.17
N GLY A 278 -4.25 -3.69 0.38
CA GLY A 278 -4.00 -2.68 1.41
C GLY A 278 -4.75 -1.39 1.21
N ARG A 279 -4.84 -0.65 2.31
CA ARG A 279 -5.51 0.64 2.39
C ARG A 279 -4.59 1.60 3.12
N GLU A 280 -4.06 2.59 2.43
CA GLU A 280 -3.35 3.67 3.08
C GLU A 280 -4.32 4.81 3.31
N ALA A 281 -4.70 5.00 4.56
CA ALA A 281 -5.51 6.14 4.96
C ALA A 281 -4.58 7.23 5.50
N GLN A 282 -4.79 8.45 5.05
CA GLN A 282 -4.05 9.61 5.52
C GLN A 282 -5.03 10.72 5.87
N ARG A 283 -4.83 11.36 7.01
CA ARG A 283 -5.63 12.49 7.42
C ARG A 283 -4.98 13.79 6.96
N PHE A 284 -5.81 14.71 6.51
CA PHE A 284 -5.44 16.07 6.18
C PHE A 284 -6.06 17.02 7.23
N GLU A 285 -5.33 18.07 7.56
CA GLU A 285 -5.84 19.18 8.39
C GLU A 285 -5.89 20.46 7.56
N LYS A 286 -6.76 21.40 7.93
CA LYS A 286 -6.93 22.73 7.30
C LYS A 286 -7.33 22.66 5.83
N VAL A 287 -8.22 21.72 5.49
CA VAL A 287 -8.65 21.49 4.09
C VAL A 287 -9.88 22.29 3.66
N ARG A 288 -10.43 23.13 4.52
CA ARG A 288 -11.71 23.82 4.27
C ARG A 288 -11.72 24.66 3.01
N GLU A 289 -10.60 25.32 2.71
CA GLU A 289 -10.45 26.17 1.51
C GLU A 289 -9.79 25.46 0.33
N GLU A 290 -9.49 24.16 0.47
CA GLU A 290 -8.75 23.39 -0.53
C GLU A 290 -9.69 22.61 -1.45
N SER A 291 -9.31 22.40 -2.72
CA SER A 291 -10.08 21.58 -3.65
C SER A 291 -9.74 20.09 -3.51
N ASP A 292 -10.68 19.20 -3.87
CA ASP A 292 -10.42 17.75 -3.88
C ASP A 292 -9.26 17.37 -4.81
N ALA A 293 -9.11 18.09 -5.93
CA ALA A 293 -7.96 17.96 -6.83
C ALA A 293 -6.62 18.22 -6.11
N THR A 294 -6.57 19.21 -5.21
CA THR A 294 -5.36 19.55 -4.43
C THR A 294 -5.05 18.46 -3.41
N LEU A 295 -6.07 17.91 -2.75
CA LEU A 295 -5.92 16.80 -1.82
C LEU A 295 -5.44 15.52 -2.52
N ILE A 296 -6.03 15.19 -3.67
CA ILE A 296 -5.58 14.07 -4.51
C ILE A 296 -4.11 14.26 -4.91
N SER A 297 -3.75 15.44 -5.42
CA SER A 297 -2.38 15.74 -5.83
C SER A 297 -1.38 15.55 -4.68
N SER A 298 -1.70 16.08 -3.50
CA SER A 298 -0.86 15.93 -2.29
C SER A 298 -0.71 14.46 -1.86
N LEU A 299 -1.83 13.72 -1.82
CA LEU A 299 -1.85 12.31 -1.43
C LEU A 299 -1.01 11.44 -2.37
N VAL A 300 -1.20 11.62 -3.68
CA VAL A 300 -0.52 10.87 -4.73
C VAL A 300 0.98 11.21 -4.75
N SER A 301 1.33 12.49 -4.63
CA SER A 301 2.73 12.92 -4.61
C SER A 301 3.46 12.35 -3.39
N ARG A 302 2.82 12.34 -2.22
CA ARG A 302 3.40 11.68 -1.05
C ARG A 302 3.52 10.17 -1.23
N HIS A 303 2.48 9.54 -1.78
CA HIS A 303 2.43 8.08 -1.90
C HIS A 303 3.49 7.54 -2.86
N TYR A 304 3.67 8.18 -4.02
CA TYR A 304 4.57 7.67 -5.07
C TYR A 304 5.94 8.37 -5.13
N LEU A 305 6.05 9.64 -4.69
CA LEU A 305 7.23 10.47 -4.97
C LEU A 305 8.08 10.82 -3.75
N SER A 306 7.59 10.57 -2.53
CA SER A 306 8.38 10.82 -1.31
C SER A 306 9.44 9.74 -1.09
N ALA A 307 10.72 10.14 -1.09
CA ALA A 307 11.89 9.26 -1.17
C ALA A 307 11.95 8.11 -0.14
N GLY A 308 12.43 6.96 -0.65
CA GLY A 308 12.59 5.63 -0.07
C GLY A 308 11.97 4.62 -1.03
N ASP A 309 12.76 3.76 -1.67
CA ASP A 309 12.44 2.85 -2.79
C ASP A 309 11.13 2.01 -2.68
N LEU A 310 10.50 2.00 -1.51
CA LEU A 310 9.30 1.25 -1.13
C LEU A 310 8.02 1.62 -1.90
N GLY A 311 7.95 2.79 -2.56
CA GLY A 311 6.77 3.22 -3.33
C GLY A 311 6.77 2.79 -4.81
N LEU A 312 7.94 2.46 -5.35
CA LEU A 312 8.14 2.21 -6.79
C LEU A 312 8.34 0.72 -7.14
N GLU A 313 8.54 -0.15 -6.14
CA GLU A 313 8.76 -1.59 -6.34
C GLU A 313 7.48 -2.36 -6.75
N ASP A 314 6.29 -1.89 -6.36
CA ASP A 314 4.98 -2.51 -6.71
C ASP A 314 3.98 -1.48 -7.28
N LEU A 315 4.33 -0.88 -8.41
CA LEU A 315 3.42 0.05 -9.11
C LEU A 315 2.24 -0.69 -9.75
N PRO A 316 1.04 -0.09 -9.86
CA PRO A 316 -0.11 -0.74 -10.49
C PRO A 316 -0.06 -0.65 -12.02
N GLU A 317 -0.99 -1.31 -12.73
CA GLU A 317 -1.23 -1.04 -14.16
C GLU A 317 -2.10 0.22 -14.34
N TYR A 318 -3.02 0.44 -13.40
CA TYR A 318 -3.95 1.56 -13.38
C TYR A 318 -3.88 2.31 -12.06
N VAL A 319 -3.78 3.63 -12.11
CA VAL A 319 -4.08 4.49 -10.95
C VAL A 319 -5.43 5.14 -11.21
N LEU A 320 -6.42 4.85 -10.37
CA LEU A 320 -7.78 5.39 -10.50
C LEU A 320 -7.92 6.53 -9.49
N LEU A 321 -8.31 7.71 -9.95
CA LEU A 321 -8.50 8.90 -9.11
C LEU A 321 -9.98 9.26 -9.02
N SER A 322 -10.45 9.65 -7.84
CA SER A 322 -11.83 10.14 -7.67
C SER A 322 -12.03 11.50 -8.34
N GLU A 323 -10.98 12.31 -8.37
CA GLU A 323 -10.96 13.60 -9.07
C GLU A 323 -9.62 13.83 -9.79
N GLY A 324 -9.67 14.54 -10.91
CA GLY A 324 -8.47 14.89 -11.67
C GLY A 324 -7.70 16.05 -11.07
N PHE A 325 -6.40 16.14 -11.37
CA PHE A 325 -5.55 17.29 -11.03
C PHE A 325 -4.66 17.67 -12.22
N GLU A 326 -4.08 18.86 -12.18
CA GLU A 326 -3.35 19.49 -13.30
C GLU A 326 -2.18 18.62 -13.79
N ASP A 327 -1.35 18.11 -12.88
CA ASP A 327 -0.13 17.35 -13.19
C ASP A 327 -0.34 15.84 -13.38
N ARG A 328 -1.56 15.41 -13.70
CA ARG A 328 -1.90 13.99 -13.85
C ARG A 328 -1.06 13.29 -14.93
N SER A 329 -0.80 13.97 -16.05
CA SER A 329 0.02 13.42 -17.14
C SER A 329 1.48 13.23 -16.70
N LEU A 330 2.02 14.22 -15.99
CA LEU A 330 3.39 14.18 -15.48
C LEU A 330 3.60 13.02 -14.50
N LEU A 331 2.64 12.82 -13.58
CA LEU A 331 2.64 11.65 -12.71
C LEU A 331 2.66 10.35 -13.53
N GLN A 332 1.78 10.23 -14.53
CA GLN A 332 1.69 9.03 -15.35
C GLN A 332 3.03 8.70 -16.03
N ASP A 333 3.74 9.72 -16.50
CA ASP A 333 5.03 9.56 -17.17
C ASP A 333 6.11 9.12 -16.17
N ILE A 334 6.16 9.72 -14.97
CA ILE A 334 7.06 9.31 -13.89
C ILE A 334 6.82 7.84 -13.51
N LEU A 335 5.55 7.47 -13.27
CA LEU A 335 5.18 6.10 -12.88
C LEU A 335 5.50 5.09 -13.99
N THR A 336 5.26 5.46 -15.25
CA THR A 336 5.58 4.61 -16.41
C THR A 336 7.09 4.39 -16.55
N GLY A 337 7.89 5.46 -16.37
CA GLY A 337 9.35 5.39 -16.40
C GLY A 337 9.89 4.50 -15.28
N ALA A 338 9.41 4.69 -14.05
CA ALA A 338 9.83 3.90 -12.89
C ALA A 338 9.43 2.42 -13.01
N ALA A 339 8.20 2.13 -13.46
CA ALA A 339 7.70 0.77 -13.61
C ALA A 339 8.34 0.00 -14.78
N LYS A 340 9.06 0.68 -15.70
CA LYS A 340 9.52 0.13 -17.00
C LYS A 340 8.39 -0.52 -17.82
N ARG A 341 7.14 -0.15 -17.56
CA ARG A 341 5.93 -0.57 -18.27
C ARG A 341 4.88 0.53 -18.18
N ARG A 342 3.92 0.52 -19.11
CA ARG A 342 2.88 1.56 -19.15
C ARG A 342 2.00 1.50 -17.90
N VAL A 343 1.96 2.61 -17.15
CA VAL A 343 1.00 2.85 -16.07
C VAL A 343 -0.03 3.85 -16.59
N ARG A 344 -1.33 3.62 -16.34
CA ARG A 344 -2.41 4.49 -16.81
C ARG A 344 -3.08 5.19 -15.63
N VAL A 345 -3.07 6.53 -15.61
CA VAL A 345 -3.73 7.32 -14.57
C VAL A 345 -5.09 7.79 -15.09
N LEU A 346 -6.18 7.27 -14.53
CA LEU A 346 -7.55 7.46 -15.03
C LEU A 346 -8.46 8.11 -13.98
N VAL A 347 -9.46 8.86 -14.45
CA VAL A 347 -10.55 9.40 -13.62
C VAL A 347 -11.87 8.76 -14.10
N PRO A 348 -12.15 7.50 -13.70
CA PRO A 348 -13.31 6.77 -14.21
C PRO A 348 -14.60 7.38 -13.66
N ARG A 349 -15.56 7.69 -14.55
CA ARG A 349 -16.87 8.25 -14.17
C ARG A 349 -18.02 7.24 -14.25
N ARG A 350 -17.82 6.08 -14.91
CA ARG A 350 -18.82 5.01 -15.08
C ARG A 350 -18.17 3.63 -15.14
N GLY A 351 -18.98 2.58 -14.93
CA GLY A 351 -18.55 1.19 -15.01
C GLY A 351 -17.86 0.69 -13.73
N GLU A 352 -17.21 -0.47 -13.80
CA GLU A 352 -16.64 -1.16 -12.64
C GLU A 352 -15.52 -0.36 -11.94
N LYS A 353 -14.68 0.32 -12.73
CA LYS A 353 -13.62 1.21 -12.19
C LYS A 353 -14.20 2.38 -11.38
N ALA A 354 -15.40 2.86 -11.72
CA ALA A 354 -16.08 3.89 -10.94
C ALA A 354 -16.65 3.35 -9.61
N ARG A 355 -17.11 2.09 -9.58
CA ARG A 355 -17.52 1.44 -8.32
C ARG A 355 -16.35 1.30 -7.34
N LEU A 356 -15.14 1.08 -7.84
CA LEU A 356 -13.92 1.08 -7.01
C LEU A 356 -13.66 2.46 -6.39
N ILE A 357 -13.85 3.54 -7.16
CA ILE A 357 -13.77 4.91 -6.66
C ILE A 357 -14.81 5.14 -5.55
N GLU A 358 -16.07 4.76 -5.76
CA GLU A 358 -17.13 4.89 -4.74
C GLU A 358 -16.80 4.12 -3.45
N LEU A 359 -16.16 2.96 -3.56
CA LEU A 359 -15.65 2.21 -2.40
C LEU A 359 -14.56 3.00 -1.67
N ALA A 360 -13.58 3.54 -2.40
CA ALA A 360 -12.51 4.34 -1.81
C ALA A 360 -13.03 5.63 -1.15
N GLU A 361 -14.00 6.32 -1.75
CA GLU A 361 -14.64 7.51 -1.17
C GLU A 361 -15.39 7.19 0.13
N ARG A 362 -16.13 6.07 0.18
CA ARG A 362 -16.77 5.62 1.43
C ARG A 362 -15.74 5.33 2.52
N ASN A 363 -14.60 4.74 2.16
CA ASN A 363 -13.50 4.48 3.09
C ASN A 363 -12.79 5.75 3.56
N ALA A 364 -12.85 6.82 2.78
CA ALA A 364 -12.32 8.13 3.16
C ALA A 364 -13.29 8.90 4.07
N ARG A 365 -14.61 8.65 3.98
CA ARG A 365 -15.62 9.26 4.87
C ARG A 365 -15.69 8.63 6.27
N GLN A 366 -15.25 7.38 6.42
CA GLN A 366 -15.14 6.67 7.70
C GLN A 366 -13.83 7.01 8.41
#